data_AF-A0A933SMK4-F1
#
_entry.id   AF-A0A933SMK4-F1
#
_cell.length_a   1.000
_cell.length_b   1.000
_cell.length_c   1.000
_cell.angle_alpha   90.00
_cell.angle_beta   90.00
_cell.angle_gamma   90.00
#
_symmetry.space_group_name_H-M   'P 1'
#
loop_
_entity.id
_entity.type
_entity.pdbx_description
1 polymer ?
#
loop_
_entity_poly.entity_id
_entity_poly.type
_entity_poly.pdbx_seq_one_letter_code
_entity_poly.pdbx_strand_id
1 'polypeptide(L)'
;MKRDRSLFFKAIPLIIIIILFGCDAIPKRHFESAEKMWTEGDYKGALREYEKIIEDYPKSTVADDAYYWQGLTYYLSLNNTEAALNSFQTLVNKYPGSEYFFQAQMYIADIYDKKKGNYRQAIAEYQKIIEHSNNKELIEEARFNTAEAYFKLGDLNQARIEWDLQVNQFPNEKYADEAYYKIAKTYFIQSRYQESLEHYQKFISKYPQSKLILDAKFAIASCLEEQDNIPEALKMYRAIAGIYPNKKIITTKIAVLQKRMGKE
;
A
#
# COMPACT_ATOMS: atom_id res chain seq x y z
N MET A 1 -3.52 -70.58 -25.44
CA MET A 1 -2.65 -69.74 -26.30
C MET A 1 -2.66 -68.34 -25.69
N LYS A 2 -1.57 -67.94 -25.02
CA LYS A 2 -1.49 -66.76 -24.14
C LYS A 2 -1.41 -65.48 -24.96
N ARG A 3 -2.17 -64.45 -24.55
CA ARG A 3 -2.00 -63.05 -24.97
C ARG A 3 -0.74 -62.51 -24.33
N ASP A 4 0.24 -62.12 -25.14
CA ASP A 4 1.40 -61.39 -24.68
C ASP A 4 1.14 -59.89 -24.82
N ARG A 5 1.11 -59.18 -23.69
CA ARG A 5 1.05 -57.71 -23.61
C ARG A 5 2.48 -57.23 -23.38
N SER A 6 3.27 -57.14 -24.44
CA SER A 6 4.56 -56.43 -24.37
C SER A 6 4.34 -54.94 -24.67
N LEU A 7 4.37 -54.19 -23.58
CA LEU A 7 4.75 -52.78 -23.44
C LEU A 7 5.42 -52.15 -24.67
N PHE A 8 4.67 -51.37 -25.45
CA PHE A 8 5.23 -50.27 -26.24
C PHE A 8 5.34 -49.03 -25.35
N PHE A 9 6.36 -49.02 -24.48
CA PHE A 9 6.85 -47.77 -23.89
C PHE A 9 7.50 -46.99 -25.05
N LYS A 10 6.79 -46.00 -25.61
CA LYS A 10 7.44 -45.02 -26.49
C LYS A 10 8.45 -44.28 -25.62
N ALA A 11 9.72 -44.62 -25.77
CA ALA A 11 10.82 -43.87 -25.18
C ALA A 11 10.70 -42.41 -25.63
N ILE A 12 10.27 -41.54 -24.71
CA ILE A 12 10.54 -40.11 -24.85
C ILE A 12 12.07 -40.01 -24.88
N PRO A 13 12.69 -39.48 -25.94
CA PRO A 13 14.14 -39.50 -26.06
C PRO A 13 14.74 -38.73 -24.88
N LEU A 14 15.67 -39.36 -24.17
CA LEU A 14 16.41 -38.82 -23.02
C LEU A 14 17.05 -37.44 -23.29
N ILE A 15 17.25 -37.10 -24.57
CA ILE A 15 17.72 -35.81 -25.07
C ILE A 15 16.73 -34.67 -24.79
N ILE A 16 15.41 -34.90 -24.84
CA ILE A 16 14.40 -33.87 -24.53
C ILE A 16 14.40 -33.57 -23.02
N ILE A 17 14.67 -34.57 -22.18
CA ILE A 17 14.74 -34.39 -20.72
C ILE A 17 15.99 -33.58 -20.32
N ILE A 18 17.15 -33.78 -20.97
CA ILE A 18 18.37 -33.01 -20.68
C ILE A 18 18.25 -31.55 -21.14
N ILE A 19 17.56 -31.28 -22.25
CA ILE A 19 17.31 -29.91 -22.74
C ILE A 19 16.39 -29.15 -21.77
N LEU A 20 15.40 -29.82 -21.17
CA LEU A 20 14.50 -29.21 -20.18
C LEU A 20 15.20 -28.86 -18.86
N PHE A 21 16.18 -29.63 -18.40
CA PHE A 21 16.95 -29.31 -17.19
C PHE A 21 18.12 -28.34 -17.42
N GLY A 22 18.67 -28.29 -18.64
CA GLY A 22 19.78 -27.40 -18.99
C GLY A 22 19.36 -25.96 -19.30
N CYS A 23 18.11 -25.75 -19.75
CA CYS A 23 17.65 -24.45 -20.24
C CYS A 23 17.58 -23.38 -19.14
N ASP A 24 17.25 -23.76 -17.90
CA ASP A 24 17.15 -22.80 -16.78
C ASP A 24 18.44 -22.65 -15.97
N ALA A 25 19.46 -23.49 -16.18
CA ALA A 25 20.67 -23.46 -15.36
C ALA A 25 21.47 -22.16 -15.54
N ILE A 26 21.52 -21.63 -16.77
CA ILE A 26 22.23 -20.39 -17.09
C ILE A 26 21.49 -19.15 -16.54
N PRO A 27 20.20 -18.92 -16.83
CA PRO A 27 19.48 -17.78 -16.28
C PRO A 27 19.41 -17.80 -14.74
N LYS A 28 19.34 -18.98 -14.10
CA LYS A 28 19.43 -19.08 -12.64
C LYS A 28 20.78 -18.63 -12.09
N ARG A 29 21.90 -18.95 -12.75
CA ARG A 29 23.22 -18.46 -12.34
C ARG A 29 23.36 -16.95 -12.52
N HIS A 30 22.80 -16.40 -13.60
CA HIS A 30 22.73 -14.94 -13.75
C HIS A 30 21.94 -14.32 -12.61
N PHE A 31 20.82 -14.95 -12.22
CA PHE A 31 19.98 -14.46 -11.14
C PHE A 31 20.72 -14.50 -9.78
N GLU A 32 21.33 -15.62 -9.43
CA GLU A 32 22.15 -15.76 -8.21
C GLU A 32 23.30 -14.74 -8.18
N SER A 33 23.96 -14.51 -9.33
CA SER A 33 24.99 -13.47 -9.45
C SER A 33 24.43 -12.08 -9.23
N ALA A 34 23.24 -11.80 -9.76
CA ALA A 34 22.57 -10.52 -9.60
C ALA A 34 22.20 -10.26 -8.13
N GLU A 35 21.65 -11.26 -7.43
CA GLU A 35 21.33 -11.16 -6.00
C GLU A 35 22.58 -10.91 -5.15
N LYS A 36 23.68 -11.61 -5.45
CA LYS A 36 24.96 -11.37 -4.78
C LYS A 36 25.43 -9.92 -5.00
N MET A 37 25.43 -9.45 -6.25
CA MET A 37 25.83 -8.06 -6.55
C MET A 37 24.90 -7.04 -5.87
N TRP A 38 23.60 -7.32 -5.81
CA TRP A 38 22.62 -6.46 -5.16
C TRP A 38 22.89 -6.36 -3.65
N THR A 39 23.19 -7.47 -2.99
CA THR A 39 23.53 -7.49 -1.55
C THR A 39 24.88 -6.82 -1.26
N GLU A 40 25.82 -6.86 -2.20
CA GLU A 40 27.10 -6.11 -2.15
C GLU A 40 26.94 -4.61 -2.47
N GLY A 41 25.75 -4.18 -2.92
CA GLY A 41 25.46 -2.79 -3.31
C GLY A 41 25.87 -2.44 -4.74
N ASP A 42 26.37 -3.40 -5.53
CA ASP A 42 26.59 -3.23 -6.97
C ASP A 42 25.28 -3.38 -7.75
N TYR A 43 24.40 -2.40 -7.59
CA TYR A 43 23.10 -2.38 -8.26
C TYR A 43 23.20 -2.35 -9.79
N LYS A 44 24.25 -1.73 -10.34
CA LYS A 44 24.46 -1.70 -11.80
C LYS A 44 24.95 -3.05 -12.31
N GLY A 45 25.79 -3.75 -11.56
CA GLY A 45 26.14 -5.15 -11.82
C GLY A 45 24.91 -6.04 -11.82
N ALA A 46 24.10 -5.96 -10.76
CA ALA A 46 22.85 -6.74 -10.66
C ALA A 46 21.92 -6.49 -11.85
N LEU A 47 21.70 -5.23 -12.24
CA LEU A 47 20.89 -4.88 -13.41
C LEU A 47 21.41 -5.52 -14.71
N ARG A 48 22.73 -5.52 -14.94
CA ARG A 48 23.31 -6.16 -16.13
C ARG A 48 23.07 -7.67 -16.15
N GLU A 49 23.09 -8.32 -14.99
CA GLU A 49 22.79 -9.75 -14.91
C GLU A 49 21.29 -10.05 -15.09
N TYR A 50 20.39 -9.21 -14.55
CA TYR A 50 18.96 -9.31 -14.84
C TYR A 50 18.65 -9.07 -16.33
N GLU A 51 19.31 -8.11 -16.97
CA GLU A 51 19.16 -7.81 -18.41
C GLU A 51 19.50 -9.03 -19.28
N LYS A 52 20.58 -9.76 -18.97
CA LYS A 52 20.92 -11.01 -19.69
C LYS A 52 19.82 -12.05 -19.60
N ILE A 53 19.18 -12.22 -18.43
CA ILE A 53 18.05 -13.14 -18.27
C ILE A 53 16.88 -12.71 -19.16
N ILE A 54 16.56 -11.41 -19.12
CA ILE A 54 15.42 -10.82 -19.83
C ILE A 54 15.59 -10.90 -21.35
N GLU A 55 16.79 -10.63 -21.86
CA GLU A 55 17.08 -10.58 -23.30
C GLU A 55 17.30 -11.97 -23.89
N ASP A 56 18.14 -12.80 -23.26
CA ASP A 56 18.56 -14.08 -23.82
C ASP A 56 17.64 -15.25 -23.41
N TYR A 57 16.96 -15.13 -22.26
CA TYR A 57 16.16 -16.22 -21.68
C TYR A 57 14.74 -15.77 -21.24
N PRO A 58 13.96 -15.07 -22.10
CA PRO A 58 12.66 -14.50 -21.71
C PRO A 58 11.58 -15.53 -21.34
N LYS A 59 11.81 -16.82 -21.59
CA LYS A 59 10.89 -17.93 -21.25
C LYS A 59 11.39 -18.77 -20.07
N SER A 60 12.52 -18.40 -19.45
CA SER A 60 13.05 -19.11 -18.29
C SER A 60 12.16 -18.92 -17.06
N THR A 61 12.31 -19.81 -16.08
CA THR A 61 11.53 -19.77 -14.84
C THR A 61 11.89 -18.60 -13.90
N VAL A 62 12.88 -17.79 -14.25
CA VAL A 62 13.35 -16.64 -13.45
C VAL A 62 13.26 -15.33 -14.25
N ALA A 63 12.63 -15.35 -15.43
CA ALA A 63 12.52 -14.17 -16.27
C ALA A 63 11.61 -13.11 -15.65
N ASP A 64 10.50 -13.52 -15.06
CA ASP A 64 9.60 -12.66 -14.30
C ASP A 64 10.26 -12.14 -13.01
N ASP A 65 10.98 -12.99 -12.28
CA ASP A 65 11.79 -12.58 -11.12
C ASP A 65 12.79 -11.49 -11.53
N ALA A 66 13.49 -11.67 -12.65
CA ALA A 66 14.45 -10.70 -13.15
C ALA A 66 13.79 -9.34 -13.43
N TYR A 67 12.60 -9.30 -14.04
CA TYR A 67 11.86 -8.04 -14.22
C TYR A 67 11.44 -7.43 -12.87
N TYR A 68 11.00 -8.24 -11.90
CA TYR A 68 10.60 -7.76 -10.59
C TYR A 68 11.76 -7.11 -9.86
N TRP A 69 12.89 -7.81 -9.75
CA TRP A 69 14.09 -7.32 -9.07
C TRP A 69 14.77 -6.17 -9.80
N GLN A 70 14.72 -6.16 -11.14
CA GLN A 70 15.13 -5.01 -11.94
C GLN A 70 14.29 -3.78 -11.57
N GLY A 71 12.96 -3.92 -11.52
CA GLY A 71 12.04 -2.85 -11.12
C GLY A 71 12.31 -2.34 -9.71
N LEU A 72 12.48 -3.24 -8.74
CA LEU A 72 12.84 -2.90 -7.36
C LEU A 72 14.17 -2.16 -7.26
N THR A 73 15.18 -2.63 -7.99
CA THR A 73 16.52 -2.01 -8.00
C THR A 73 16.46 -0.59 -8.55
N TYR A 74 15.72 -0.38 -9.65
CA TYR A 74 15.50 0.96 -10.17
C TYR A 74 14.73 1.84 -9.18
N TYR A 75 13.69 1.32 -8.53
CA TYR A 75 12.82 2.09 -7.64
C TYR A 75 13.50 2.47 -6.32
N LEU A 76 14.07 1.49 -5.62
CA LEU A 76 14.59 1.64 -4.26
C LEU A 76 16.05 2.12 -4.24
N SER A 77 16.90 1.60 -5.12
CA SER A 77 18.34 1.83 -5.05
C SER A 77 18.82 2.97 -5.94
N LEU A 78 18.19 3.15 -7.10
CA LEU A 78 18.62 4.15 -8.09
C LEU A 78 17.65 5.34 -8.23
N ASN A 79 16.48 5.28 -7.57
CA ASN A 79 15.41 6.27 -7.68
C ASN A 79 15.02 6.60 -9.15
N ASN A 80 15.20 5.63 -10.06
CA ASN A 80 14.84 5.75 -11.46
C ASN A 80 13.40 5.25 -11.66
N THR A 81 12.46 6.17 -11.49
CA THR A 81 11.02 5.85 -11.47
C THR A 81 10.50 5.34 -12.82
N GLU A 82 10.98 5.89 -13.95
CA GLU A 82 10.51 5.45 -15.28
C GLU A 82 11.00 4.05 -15.62
N ALA A 83 12.26 3.74 -15.34
CA ALA A 83 12.80 2.40 -15.59
C ALA A 83 12.12 1.36 -14.68
N ALA A 84 11.90 1.69 -13.41
CA ALA A 84 11.15 0.83 -12.49
C ALA A 84 9.73 0.53 -13.02
N LEU A 85 9.01 1.57 -13.43
CA LEU A 85 7.67 1.44 -13.96
C LEU A 85 7.64 0.55 -15.22
N ASN A 86 8.61 0.72 -16.12
CA ASN A 86 8.72 -0.11 -17.31
C ASN A 86 8.95 -1.59 -16.98
N SER A 87 9.86 -1.90 -16.05
CA SER A 87 10.12 -3.28 -15.62
C SER A 87 8.88 -3.93 -14.99
N PHE A 88 8.20 -3.24 -14.07
CA PHE A 88 6.98 -3.78 -13.44
C PHE A 88 5.82 -3.94 -14.43
N GLN A 89 5.61 -2.97 -15.33
CA GLN A 89 4.58 -3.08 -16.37
C GLN A 89 4.88 -4.24 -17.31
N THR A 90 6.16 -4.45 -17.66
CA THR A 90 6.55 -5.57 -18.52
C THR A 90 6.29 -6.90 -17.84
N LEU A 91 6.56 -7.01 -16.53
CA LEU A 91 6.20 -8.19 -15.73
C LEU A 91 4.70 -8.48 -15.81
N VAL A 92 3.87 -7.51 -15.43
CA VAL A 92 2.40 -7.65 -15.42
C VAL A 92 1.85 -7.98 -16.80
N ASN A 93 2.41 -7.42 -17.88
CA ASN A 93 1.92 -7.65 -19.24
C ASN A 93 2.37 -9.00 -19.83
N LYS A 94 3.61 -9.43 -19.58
CA LYS A 94 4.18 -10.63 -20.21
C LYS A 94 4.03 -11.90 -19.36
N TYR A 95 3.94 -11.76 -18.04
CA TYR A 95 3.94 -12.87 -17.09
C TYR A 95 2.74 -12.80 -16.13
N PRO A 96 1.49 -12.92 -16.63
CA PRO A 96 0.28 -12.84 -15.81
C PRO A 96 0.15 -13.93 -14.74
N GLY A 97 0.95 -15.00 -14.84
CA GLY A 97 1.03 -16.08 -13.85
C GLY A 97 2.16 -15.94 -12.83
N SER A 98 2.93 -14.84 -12.87
CA SER A 98 4.04 -14.61 -11.95
C SER A 98 3.56 -14.50 -10.50
N GLU A 99 4.32 -15.04 -9.55
CA GLU A 99 4.05 -14.85 -8.13
C GLU A 99 4.24 -13.39 -7.67
N TYR A 100 4.96 -12.59 -8.46
CA TYR A 100 5.17 -11.16 -8.23
C TYR A 100 4.15 -10.26 -8.91
N PHE A 101 3.15 -10.83 -9.61
CA PHE A 101 2.21 -10.06 -10.43
C PHE A 101 1.54 -8.94 -9.63
N PHE A 102 0.92 -9.25 -8.49
CA PHE A 102 0.19 -8.26 -7.69
C PHE A 102 1.13 -7.33 -6.90
N GLN A 103 2.32 -7.78 -6.55
CA GLN A 103 3.35 -6.96 -5.90
C GLN A 103 3.89 -5.93 -6.90
N ALA A 104 4.20 -6.34 -8.13
CA ALA A 104 4.56 -5.44 -9.22
C ALA A 104 3.41 -4.46 -9.51
N GLN A 105 2.16 -4.95 -9.55
CA GLN A 105 0.97 -4.13 -9.71
C GLN A 105 0.83 -3.06 -8.61
N MET A 106 1.16 -3.42 -7.35
CA MET A 106 1.21 -2.48 -6.22
C MET A 106 2.28 -1.41 -6.44
N TYR A 107 3.48 -1.79 -6.87
CA TYR A 107 4.54 -0.82 -7.19
C TYR A 107 4.17 0.13 -8.34
N ILE A 108 3.48 -0.37 -9.37
CA ILE A 108 2.95 0.47 -10.46
C ILE A 108 1.99 1.52 -9.88
N ALA A 109 1.04 1.09 -9.05
CA ALA A 109 0.07 1.98 -8.41
C ALA A 109 0.76 3.03 -7.51
N ASP A 110 1.70 2.58 -6.67
CA ASP A 110 2.51 3.43 -5.79
C ASP A 110 3.35 4.45 -6.54
N ILE A 111 3.93 4.08 -7.69
CA ILE A 111 4.67 5.01 -8.55
C ILE A 111 3.73 6.10 -9.07
N TYR A 112 2.54 5.74 -9.53
CA TYR A 112 1.56 6.74 -9.99
C TYR A 112 1.10 7.65 -8.85
N ASP A 113 0.82 7.12 -7.65
CA ASP A 113 0.37 7.90 -6.50
C ASP A 113 1.48 8.82 -5.96
N LYS A 114 2.62 8.23 -5.59
CA LYS A 114 3.64 8.87 -4.75
C LYS A 114 4.70 9.63 -5.56
N LYS A 115 5.02 9.17 -6.78
CA LYS A 115 6.10 9.78 -7.60
C LYS A 115 5.55 10.69 -8.69
N LYS A 116 4.45 10.30 -9.34
CA LYS A 116 3.87 11.05 -10.45
C LYS A 116 2.69 11.95 -10.05
N GLY A 117 2.08 11.73 -8.87
CA GLY A 117 0.87 12.44 -8.45
C GLY A 117 -0.34 12.18 -9.34
N ASN A 118 -0.31 11.10 -10.13
CA ASN A 118 -1.40 10.70 -11.00
C ASN A 118 -2.34 9.77 -10.23
N TYR A 119 -3.13 10.35 -9.34
CA TYR A 119 -4.01 9.62 -8.43
C TYR A 119 -5.08 8.79 -9.15
N ARG A 120 -5.58 9.24 -10.31
CA ARG A 120 -6.58 8.49 -11.08
C ARG A 120 -6.01 7.19 -11.63
N GLN A 121 -4.78 7.24 -12.17
CA GLN A 121 -4.12 6.02 -12.61
C GLN A 121 -3.79 5.12 -11.43
N ALA A 122 -3.30 5.68 -10.32
CA ALA A 122 -3.01 4.89 -9.12
C ALA A 122 -4.25 4.12 -8.62
N ILE A 123 -5.40 4.77 -8.55
CA ILE A 123 -6.69 4.15 -8.19
C ILE A 123 -7.01 2.98 -9.12
N ALA A 124 -6.91 3.17 -10.44
CA ALA A 124 -7.18 2.10 -11.40
C ALA A 124 -6.26 0.89 -11.21
N GLU A 125 -4.99 1.12 -10.88
CA GLU A 125 -4.02 0.05 -10.63
C GLU A 125 -4.23 -0.64 -9.27
N TYR A 126 -4.61 0.09 -8.22
CA TYR A 126 -4.99 -0.50 -6.93
C TYR A 126 -6.28 -1.33 -7.05
N GLN A 127 -7.27 -0.86 -7.82
CA GLN A 127 -8.53 -1.58 -8.05
C GLN A 127 -8.31 -2.96 -8.67
N LYS A 128 -7.36 -3.10 -9.60
CA LYS A 128 -6.99 -4.41 -10.16
C LYS A 128 -6.56 -5.41 -9.08
N ILE A 129 -5.83 -4.95 -8.06
CA ILE A 129 -5.42 -5.78 -6.93
C ILE A 129 -6.63 -6.17 -6.08
N ILE A 130 -7.48 -5.19 -5.75
CA ILE A 130 -8.68 -5.40 -4.93
C ILE A 130 -9.64 -6.42 -5.58
N GLU A 131 -9.77 -6.37 -6.89
CA GLU A 131 -10.72 -7.20 -7.64
C GLU A 131 -10.21 -8.62 -7.94
N HIS A 132 -8.90 -8.80 -8.13
CA HIS A 132 -8.36 -10.05 -8.69
C HIS A 132 -7.37 -10.78 -7.77
N SER A 133 -6.85 -10.12 -6.74
CA SER A 133 -5.94 -10.77 -5.78
C SER A 133 -6.73 -11.63 -4.79
N ASN A 134 -6.12 -12.73 -4.34
CA ASN A 134 -6.58 -13.51 -3.18
C ASN A 134 -5.73 -13.25 -1.93
N ASN A 135 -4.72 -12.36 -2.03
CA ASN A 135 -3.88 -12.00 -0.89
C ASN A 135 -4.55 -10.86 -0.11
N LYS A 136 -5.05 -11.20 1.08
CA LYS A 136 -5.72 -10.28 1.99
C LYS A 136 -4.90 -9.03 2.31
N GLU A 137 -3.61 -9.18 2.58
CA GLU A 137 -2.74 -8.05 2.95
C GLU A 137 -2.59 -7.06 1.79
N LEU A 138 -2.42 -7.56 0.56
CA LEU A 138 -2.36 -6.72 -0.64
C LEU A 138 -3.69 -6.01 -0.92
N ILE A 139 -4.83 -6.69 -0.72
CA ILE A 139 -6.16 -6.08 -0.88
C ILE A 139 -6.37 -4.98 0.14
N GLU A 140 -5.98 -5.22 1.40
CA GLU A 140 -6.09 -4.26 2.49
C GLU A 140 -5.29 -2.98 2.21
N GLU A 141 -4.02 -3.15 1.82
CA GLU A 141 -3.15 -2.03 1.47
C GLU A 141 -3.64 -1.28 0.23
N ALA A 142 -4.05 -1.98 -0.82
CA ALA A 142 -4.55 -1.37 -2.04
C ALA A 142 -5.83 -0.57 -1.77
N ARG A 143 -6.75 -1.08 -0.93
CA ARG A 143 -7.98 -0.38 -0.57
C ARG A 143 -7.67 0.89 0.24
N PHE A 144 -6.81 0.78 1.24
CA PHE A 144 -6.41 1.95 2.03
C PHE A 144 -5.76 3.02 1.14
N ASN A 145 -4.86 2.64 0.24
CA ASN A 145 -4.20 3.57 -0.67
C ASN A 145 -5.16 4.15 -1.73
N THR A 146 -6.18 3.40 -2.16
CA THR A 146 -7.26 3.91 -3.02
C THR A 146 -8.01 5.05 -2.32
N ALA A 147 -8.35 4.89 -1.05
CA ALA A 147 -9.00 5.92 -0.26
C ALA A 147 -8.11 7.15 -0.06
N GLU A 148 -6.80 6.96 0.20
CA GLU A 148 -5.82 8.06 0.26
C GLU A 148 -5.75 8.83 -1.07
N ALA A 149 -5.75 8.13 -2.21
CA ALA A 149 -5.72 8.75 -3.52
C ALA A 149 -7.00 9.56 -3.81
N TYR A 150 -8.18 9.06 -3.45
CA TYR A 150 -9.42 9.84 -3.52
C TYR A 150 -9.38 11.08 -2.62
N PHE A 151 -8.83 10.95 -1.41
CA PHE A 151 -8.65 12.08 -0.51
C PHE A 151 -7.74 13.16 -1.11
N LYS A 152 -6.61 12.77 -1.74
CA LYS A 152 -5.70 13.69 -2.43
C LYS A 152 -6.34 14.35 -3.66
N LEU A 153 -7.29 13.69 -4.31
CA LEU A 153 -8.11 14.27 -5.38
C LEU A 153 -9.19 15.24 -4.88
N GLY A 154 -9.43 15.30 -3.56
CA GLY A 154 -10.52 16.07 -2.97
C GLY A 154 -11.88 15.38 -3.01
N ASP A 155 -11.95 14.13 -3.51
CA ASP A 155 -13.18 13.32 -3.46
C ASP A 155 -13.32 12.67 -2.09
N LEU A 156 -13.68 13.51 -1.11
CA LEU A 156 -13.83 13.11 0.29
C LEU A 156 -14.96 12.09 0.49
N ASN A 157 -15.96 12.08 -0.40
CA ASN A 157 -17.06 11.11 -0.33
C ASN A 157 -16.56 9.72 -0.70
N GLN A 158 -15.84 9.58 -1.82
CA GLN A 158 -15.30 8.27 -2.20
C GLN A 158 -14.19 7.78 -1.28
N ALA A 159 -13.34 8.69 -0.79
CA ALA A 159 -12.35 8.33 0.23
C ALA A 159 -13.01 7.68 1.46
N ARG A 160 -14.12 8.26 1.94
CA ARG A 160 -14.89 7.67 3.05
C ARG A 160 -15.50 6.33 2.71
N ILE A 161 -16.06 6.15 1.51
CA ILE A 161 -16.67 4.87 1.11
C ILE A 161 -15.62 3.76 1.16
N GLU A 162 -14.42 4.00 0.61
CA GLU A 162 -13.35 3.01 0.61
C GLU A 162 -12.81 2.72 2.01
N TRP A 163 -12.63 3.74 2.86
CA TRP A 163 -12.27 3.51 4.27
C TRP A 163 -13.37 2.81 5.07
N ASP A 164 -14.65 3.06 4.78
CA ASP A 164 -15.75 2.37 5.46
C ASP A 164 -15.78 0.89 5.07
N LEU A 165 -15.60 0.57 3.78
CA LEU A 165 -15.39 -0.80 3.31
C LEU A 165 -14.20 -1.46 4.00
N GLN A 166 -13.08 -0.76 4.13
CA GLN A 166 -11.89 -1.21 4.86
C GLN A 166 -12.21 -1.56 6.33
N VAL A 167 -12.87 -0.65 7.05
CA VAL A 167 -13.22 -0.81 8.46
C VAL A 167 -14.24 -1.94 8.68
N ASN A 168 -15.10 -2.20 7.70
CA ASN A 168 -16.12 -3.25 7.77
C ASN A 168 -15.56 -4.63 7.39
N GLN A 169 -14.70 -4.72 6.38
CA GLN A 169 -14.11 -5.98 5.91
C GLN A 169 -12.92 -6.43 6.78
N PHE A 170 -12.14 -5.47 7.28
CA PHE A 170 -10.88 -5.71 7.98
C PHE A 170 -10.83 -4.97 9.32
N PRO A 171 -11.80 -5.17 10.23
CA PRO A 171 -11.98 -4.31 11.41
C PRO A 171 -10.82 -4.33 12.41
N ASN A 172 -9.97 -5.36 12.40
CA ASN A 172 -8.88 -5.57 13.37
C ASN A 172 -7.50 -5.58 12.71
N GLU A 173 -7.41 -5.21 11.44
CA GLU A 173 -6.18 -5.26 10.67
C GLU A 173 -5.42 -3.92 10.71
N LYS A 174 -4.24 -3.90 10.07
CA LYS A 174 -3.23 -2.85 10.16
C LYS A 174 -3.77 -1.45 9.89
N TYR A 175 -4.70 -1.28 8.94
CA TYR A 175 -5.19 0.03 8.53
C TYR A 175 -6.56 0.40 9.12
N ALA A 176 -7.18 -0.45 9.94
CA ALA A 176 -8.58 -0.30 10.35
C ALA A 176 -8.82 0.95 11.21
N ASP A 177 -7.96 1.19 12.20
CA ASP A 177 -8.10 2.32 13.11
C ASP A 177 -7.80 3.65 12.39
N GLU A 178 -6.73 3.71 11.60
CA GLU A 178 -6.38 4.87 10.80
C GLU A 178 -7.47 5.21 9.78
N ALA A 179 -8.03 4.21 9.07
CA ALA A 179 -9.14 4.40 8.16
C ALA A 179 -10.35 5.02 8.88
N TYR A 180 -10.72 4.51 10.06
CA TYR A 180 -11.87 5.06 10.78
C TYR A 180 -11.63 6.47 11.31
N TYR A 181 -10.41 6.76 11.79
CA TYR A 181 -10.01 8.11 12.15
C TYR A 181 -10.11 9.09 10.96
N LYS A 182 -9.68 8.66 9.77
CA LYS A 182 -9.74 9.47 8.54
C LYS A 182 -11.17 9.73 8.08
N ILE A 183 -12.10 8.79 8.25
CA ILE A 183 -13.53 9.02 8.02
C ILE A 183 -14.00 10.22 8.85
N ALA A 184 -13.75 10.22 10.17
CA ALA A 184 -14.13 11.33 11.05
C ALA A 184 -13.48 12.66 10.63
N LYS A 185 -12.20 12.62 10.24
CA LYS A 185 -11.45 13.78 9.76
C LYS A 185 -12.02 14.42 8.51
N THR A 186 -12.52 13.61 7.55
CA THR A 186 -13.11 14.18 6.34
C THR A 186 -14.40 14.93 6.59
N TYR A 187 -15.21 14.53 7.59
CA TYR A 187 -16.38 15.31 8.00
C TYR A 187 -15.96 16.68 8.55
N PHE A 188 -14.89 16.73 9.35
CA PHE A 188 -14.34 18.00 9.84
C PHE A 188 -13.92 18.92 8.69
N ILE A 189 -13.21 18.39 7.68
CA ILE A 189 -12.77 19.16 6.50
C ILE A 189 -13.95 19.74 5.72
N GLN A 190 -15.10 19.07 5.73
CA GLN A 190 -16.33 19.55 5.10
C GLN A 190 -17.18 20.46 6.01
N SER A 191 -16.63 20.90 7.15
CA SER A 191 -17.35 21.67 8.19
C SER A 191 -18.59 20.97 8.76
N ARG A 192 -18.67 19.65 8.59
CA ARG A 192 -19.70 18.76 9.13
C ARG A 192 -19.30 18.34 10.54
N TYR A 193 -19.21 19.32 11.42
CA TYR A 193 -18.61 19.16 12.76
C TYR A 193 -19.38 18.20 13.65
N GLN A 194 -20.71 18.16 13.52
CA GLN A 194 -21.54 17.25 14.31
C GLN A 194 -21.28 15.80 13.92
N GLU A 195 -21.26 15.48 12.63
CA GLU A 195 -20.94 14.13 12.17
C GLU A 195 -19.49 13.76 12.49
N SER A 196 -18.55 14.72 12.37
CA SER A 196 -17.16 14.50 12.75
C SER A 196 -17.02 14.12 14.23
N LEU A 197 -17.71 14.86 15.12
CA LEU A 197 -17.74 14.59 16.56
C LEU A 197 -18.24 13.17 16.84
N GLU A 198 -19.37 12.78 16.25
CA GLU A 198 -19.97 11.46 16.42
C GLU A 198 -19.02 10.34 15.95
N HIS A 199 -18.38 10.51 14.79
CA HIS A 199 -17.44 9.53 14.26
C HIS A 199 -16.16 9.43 15.10
N TYR A 200 -15.62 10.54 15.62
CA TYR A 200 -14.47 10.48 16.53
C TYR A 200 -14.81 9.80 17.86
N GLN A 201 -16.01 10.03 18.40
CA GLN A 201 -16.46 9.33 19.61
C GLN A 201 -16.61 7.83 19.37
N LYS A 202 -17.22 7.43 18.25
CA LYS A 202 -17.30 6.01 17.84
C LYS A 202 -15.92 5.40 17.63
N PHE A 203 -14.99 6.15 17.03
CA PHE A 203 -13.60 5.72 16.87
C PHE A 203 -12.93 5.42 18.21
N ILE A 204 -13.02 6.34 19.19
CA ILE A 204 -12.45 6.14 20.54
C ILE A 204 -13.04 4.90 21.22
N SER A 205 -14.35 4.66 21.04
CA SER A 205 -15.02 3.48 21.59
C SER A 205 -14.60 2.18 20.88
N LYS A 206 -14.43 2.21 19.55
CA LYS A 206 -14.13 1.02 18.73
C LYS A 206 -12.65 0.64 18.78
N TYR A 207 -11.74 1.62 18.83
CA TYR A 207 -10.30 1.43 18.78
C TYR A 207 -9.57 2.06 19.98
N PRO A 208 -9.88 1.66 21.23
CA PRO A 208 -9.37 2.31 22.44
C PRO A 208 -7.84 2.20 22.62
N GLN A 209 -7.18 1.29 21.89
CA GLN A 209 -5.72 1.09 21.92
C GLN A 209 -5.00 1.79 20.75
N SER A 210 -5.73 2.52 19.89
CA SER A 210 -5.11 3.20 18.76
C SER A 210 -4.13 4.28 19.21
N LYS A 211 -3.04 4.43 18.48
CA LYS A 211 -2.08 5.53 18.68
C LYS A 211 -2.71 6.90 18.37
N LEU A 212 -3.84 6.94 17.67
CA LEU A 212 -4.54 8.14 17.25
C LEU A 212 -5.59 8.64 18.28
N ILE A 213 -5.72 7.99 19.44
CA ILE A 213 -6.71 8.37 20.47
C ILE A 213 -6.53 9.83 20.92
N LEU A 214 -5.29 10.28 21.10
CA LEU A 214 -5.02 11.65 21.51
C LEU A 214 -5.36 12.66 20.41
N ASP A 215 -5.10 12.32 19.15
CA ASP A 215 -5.46 13.14 18.00
C ASP A 215 -6.97 13.20 17.79
N ALA A 216 -7.69 12.10 18.03
CA ALA A 216 -9.15 12.08 18.01
C ALA A 216 -9.73 12.99 19.11
N LYS A 217 -9.18 12.96 20.34
CA LYS A 217 -9.61 13.85 21.43
C LYS A 217 -9.33 15.32 21.12
N PHE A 218 -8.19 15.62 20.50
CA PHE A 218 -7.89 16.97 20.02
C PHE A 218 -8.88 17.41 18.93
N ALA A 219 -9.22 16.51 18.01
CA ALA A 219 -10.16 16.80 16.94
C ALA A 219 -11.59 17.01 17.47
N ILE A 220 -12.03 16.24 18.48
CA ILE A 220 -13.30 16.46 19.19
C ILE A 220 -13.34 17.85 19.82
N ALA A 221 -12.27 18.25 20.52
CA ALA A 221 -12.18 19.60 21.09
C ALA A 221 -12.26 20.70 20.01
N SER A 222 -11.64 20.45 18.86
CA SER A 222 -11.68 21.36 17.71
C SER A 222 -13.07 21.42 17.07
N CYS A 223 -13.80 20.29 16.97
CA CYS A 223 -15.19 20.29 16.51
C CYS A 223 -16.08 21.16 17.41
N LEU A 224 -15.93 21.01 18.74
CA LEU A 224 -16.67 21.81 19.73
C LEU A 224 -16.33 23.31 19.63
N GLU A 225 -15.05 23.63 19.42
CA GLU A 225 -14.60 25.02 19.20
C GLU A 225 -15.24 25.63 17.94
N GLU A 226 -15.27 24.89 16.84
CA GLU A 226 -15.88 25.34 15.58
C GLU A 226 -17.41 25.46 15.65
N GLN A 227 -18.04 24.73 16.56
CA GLN A 227 -19.47 24.85 16.89
C GLN A 227 -19.76 25.95 17.94
N ASP A 228 -18.77 26.76 18.30
CA ASP A 228 -18.84 27.80 19.35
C ASP A 228 -19.19 27.26 20.75
N ASN A 229 -19.06 25.96 20.97
CA ASN A 229 -19.23 25.35 22.28
C ASN A 229 -17.92 25.43 23.08
N ILE A 230 -17.56 26.66 23.46
CA ILE A 230 -16.29 26.98 24.10
C ILE A 230 -16.07 26.28 25.46
N PRO A 231 -17.07 26.16 26.36
CA PRO A 231 -16.87 25.50 27.66
C PRO A 231 -16.46 24.02 27.50
N GLU A 232 -17.18 23.27 26.67
CA GLU A 232 -16.87 21.87 26.38
C GLU A 232 -15.54 21.71 25.63
N ALA A 233 -15.25 22.57 24.66
CA ALA A 233 -13.97 22.56 23.95
C ALA A 233 -12.78 22.74 24.93
N LEU A 234 -12.87 23.70 25.84
CA LEU A 234 -11.86 23.93 26.88
C LEU A 234 -11.69 22.74 27.81
N LYS A 235 -12.80 22.11 28.23
CA LYS A 235 -12.76 20.90 29.05
C LYS A 235 -11.99 19.79 28.34
N MET A 236 -12.24 19.59 27.05
CA MET A 236 -11.55 18.58 26.25
C MET A 236 -10.07 18.88 26.04
N TYR A 237 -9.70 20.12 25.71
CA TYR A 237 -8.28 20.49 25.57
C TYR A 237 -7.51 20.34 26.89
N ARG A 238 -8.11 20.72 28.02
CA ARG A 238 -7.49 20.55 29.35
C ARG A 238 -7.24 19.08 29.69
N ALA A 239 -8.17 18.19 29.33
CA ALA A 239 -8.05 16.76 29.58
C ALA A 239 -6.83 16.12 28.89
N ILE A 240 -6.33 16.71 27.79
CA ILE A 240 -5.17 16.20 27.06
C ILE A 240 -3.90 17.04 27.23
N ALA A 241 -3.95 18.21 27.89
CA ALA A 241 -2.84 19.16 27.95
C ALA A 241 -1.52 18.62 28.51
N GLY A 242 -1.57 17.68 29.46
CA GLY A 242 -0.37 17.09 30.06
C GLY A 242 0.26 15.95 29.24
N ILE A 243 -0.51 15.32 28.37
CA ILE A 243 -0.15 14.05 27.69
C ILE A 243 -0.09 14.18 26.16
N TYR A 244 -0.66 15.23 25.59
CA TYR A 244 -0.62 15.45 24.15
C TYR A 244 0.81 15.79 23.69
N PRO A 245 1.35 15.14 22.63
CA PRO A 245 2.74 15.31 22.21
C PRO A 245 3.11 16.78 21.93
N ASN A 246 2.23 17.52 21.26
CA ASN A 246 2.44 18.93 21.00
C ASN A 246 1.86 19.78 22.15
N LYS A 247 2.60 19.94 23.24
CA LYS A 247 2.13 20.71 24.40
C LYS A 247 1.84 22.18 24.05
N LYS A 248 2.62 22.76 23.13
CA LYS A 248 2.48 24.17 22.71
C LYS A 248 1.16 24.45 22.00
N ILE A 249 0.69 23.56 21.12
CA ILE A 249 -0.60 23.76 20.44
C ILE A 249 -1.76 23.73 21.44
N ILE A 250 -1.72 22.83 22.43
CA ILE A 250 -2.77 22.74 23.45
C ILE A 250 -2.82 23.99 24.33
N THR A 251 -1.67 24.42 24.87
CA THR A 251 -1.65 25.60 25.75
C THR A 251 -2.08 26.87 25.00
N THR A 252 -1.71 26.99 23.73
CA THR A 252 -2.16 28.09 22.86
C THR A 252 -3.67 28.06 22.67
N LYS A 253 -4.24 26.91 22.31
CA LYS A 253 -5.69 26.73 22.13
C LYS A 253 -6.45 27.08 23.41
N ILE A 254 -6.02 26.57 24.56
CA ILE A 254 -6.65 26.87 25.87
C ILE A 254 -6.64 28.37 26.15
N ALA A 255 -5.49 29.06 25.98
CA ALA A 255 -5.37 30.49 26.26
C ALA A 255 -6.28 31.34 25.35
N VAL A 256 -6.35 31.00 24.05
CA VAL A 256 -7.22 31.68 23.08
C VAL A 256 -8.69 31.54 23.49
N LEU A 257 -9.13 30.32 23.83
CA LEU A 257 -10.52 30.07 24.20
C LEU A 257 -10.91 30.72 25.54
N GLN A 258 -10.00 30.74 26.53
CA GLN A 258 -10.24 31.46 27.79
C GLN A 258 -10.44 32.96 27.58
N LYS A 259 -9.67 33.56 26.67
CA LYS A 259 -9.80 34.97 26.32
C LYS A 259 -11.13 35.26 25.61
N ARG A 260 -11.67 34.32 24.82
CA ARG A 260 -12.99 34.44 24.19
C ARG A 260 -14.10 34.43 25.25
N MET A 261 -14.08 33.46 26.17
CA MET A 261 -15.08 33.39 27.25
C MET A 261 -15.10 34.59 28.18
N GLY A 262 -13.95 35.22 28.45
CA GLY A 262 -13.89 36.39 29.33
C GLY A 262 -14.30 37.72 28.68
N LYS A 263 -14.78 37.70 27.43
CA LYS A 263 -15.22 38.89 26.67
C LYS A 263 -16.73 38.94 26.43
N GLU A 264 -17.46 37.91 26.83
CA GLU A 264 -18.93 37.85 26.84
C GLU A 264 -19.46 38.32 28.20
#